data_AF-A0A954FRJ2-F1
#
_entry.id   AF-A0A954FRJ2-F1
#
_cell.length_a   1.000
_cell.length_b   1.000
_cell.length_c   1.000
_cell.angle_alpha   90.00
_cell.angle_beta   90.00
_cell.angle_gamma   90.00
#
_symmetry.space_group_name_H-M   'P 1'
#
loop_
_entity.id
_entity.type
_entity.pdbx_description
1 polymer ?
#
loop_
_entity_poly.entity_id
_entity_poly.type
_entity_poly.pdbx_seq_one_letter_code
_entity_poly.pdbx_strand_id
1 'polypeptide(L)'
;MIQRFMSNYLLRHENRTNQVLHLIGVPLTFGGLIGFGLAGEWIYAGIAFVAGYLLQFLGHFIEQNDAGELILIKKLLGKPYTEFGPDTQNRLNFDQSSKKSSCND
;
A
#
# COMPACT_ATOMS: atom_id res chain seq x y z
N MET A 1 16.33 -1.99 -10.82
CA MET A 1 14.86 -2.10 -10.74
C MET A 1 14.37 -2.35 -9.31
N ILE A 2 14.90 -3.37 -8.62
CA ILE A 2 14.47 -3.74 -7.26
C ILE A 2 14.62 -2.59 -6.25
N GLN A 3 15.73 -1.84 -6.26
CA GLN A 3 15.90 -0.70 -5.36
C GLN A 3 14.83 0.39 -5.55
N ARG A 4 14.44 0.69 -6.79
CA ARG A 4 13.36 1.65 -7.05
C ARG A 4 12.02 1.16 -6.56
N PHE A 5 11.74 -0.14 -6.73
CA PHE A 5 10.51 -0.76 -6.22
C PHE A 5 10.46 -0.70 -4.69
N MET A 6 11.58 -1.03 -4.03
CA MET A 6 11.71 -0.95 -2.58
C MET A 6 11.56 0.48 -2.06
N SER A 7 12.22 1.45 -2.71
CA SER A 7 12.09 2.87 -2.33
C SER A 7 10.66 3.38 -2.50
N ASN A 8 9.98 3.04 -3.60
CA ASN A 8 8.57 3.40 -3.77
C ASN A 8 7.66 2.71 -2.76
N TYR A 9 7.95 1.45 -2.43
CA TYR A 9 7.19 0.71 -1.43
C TYR A 9 7.35 1.36 -0.05
N LEU A 10 8.57 1.70 0.34
CA LEU A 10 8.88 2.39 1.60
C LEU A 10 8.23 3.78 1.66
N LEU A 11 8.23 4.52 0.55
CA LEU A 11 7.57 5.83 0.48
C LEU A 11 6.04 5.73 0.59
N ARG A 12 5.43 4.62 0.17
CA ARG A 12 3.98 4.38 0.32
C ARG A 12 3.58 3.77 1.66
N HIS A 13 4.53 3.23 2.40
CA HIS A 13 4.27 2.57 3.67
C HIS A 13 5.23 3.15 4.69
N GLU A 14 5.10 4.45 4.97
CA GLU A 14 5.96 5.12 5.94
C GLU A 14 5.54 4.76 7.37
N ASN A 15 4.22 4.69 7.62
CA ASN A 15 3.70 4.34 8.92
C ASN A 15 3.90 2.85 9.23
N ARG A 16 4.51 2.61 10.39
CA ARG A 16 4.71 1.27 10.95
C ARG A 16 3.40 0.48 11.05
N THR A 17 2.28 1.16 11.30
CA THR A 17 0.95 0.52 11.36
C THR A 17 0.56 -0.07 10.02
N ASN A 18 0.74 0.68 8.93
CA ASN A 18 0.48 0.22 7.57
C ASN A 18 1.40 -0.97 7.21
N GLN A 19 2.69 -0.86 7.55
CA GLN A 19 3.65 -1.96 7.34
C GLN A 19 3.28 -3.24 8.10
N VAL A 20 2.90 -3.14 9.37
CA VAL A 20 2.52 -4.30 10.19
C VAL A 20 1.23 -4.93 9.69
N LEU A 21 0.23 -4.12 9.33
CA LEU A 21 -1.02 -4.61 8.77
C LEU A 21 -0.82 -5.34 7.44
N HIS A 22 0.07 -4.85 6.58
CA HIS A 22 0.47 -5.56 5.35
C HIS A 22 1.27 -6.83 5.64
N LEU A 23 2.21 -6.78 6.58
CA LEU A 23 3.02 -7.92 6.97
C LEU A 23 2.17 -9.09 7.48
N ILE A 24 1.03 -8.82 8.12
CA ILE A 24 0.08 -9.84 8.58
C ILE A 24 -0.94 -10.16 7.48
N GLY A 25 -1.47 -9.14 6.82
CA GLY A 25 -2.54 -9.27 5.84
C GLY A 25 -2.14 -10.05 4.60
N VAL A 26 -0.93 -9.84 4.07
CA VAL A 26 -0.44 -10.54 2.86
C VAL A 26 -0.31 -12.06 3.10
N PRO A 27 0.40 -12.53 4.15
CA PRO A 27 0.45 -13.96 4.47
C PRO A 27 -0.93 -14.55 4.77
N LEU A 28 -1.81 -13.82 5.46
CA LEU A 28 -3.17 -14.30 5.74
C LEU A 28 -3.98 -14.47 4.45
N THR A 29 -3.86 -13.53 3.52
CA THR A 29 -4.59 -13.55 2.25
C THR A 29 -4.12 -14.71 1.37
N PHE A 30 -2.82 -14.81 1.09
CA PHE A 30 -2.30 -15.82 0.16
C PHE A 30 -2.05 -17.15 0.84
N GLY A 31 -1.37 -17.13 1.99
CA GLY A 31 -1.06 -18.34 2.76
C GLY A 31 -2.30 -18.98 3.37
N GLY A 32 -3.24 -18.18 3.88
CA GLY A 32 -4.52 -18.69 4.38
C GLY A 32 -5.41 -19.25 3.27
N LEU A 33 -5.54 -18.54 2.14
CA LEU A 33 -6.30 -19.03 0.98
C LEU A 33 -5.74 -20.37 0.47
N ILE A 34 -4.43 -20.46 0.28
CA ILE A 34 -3.79 -21.69 -0.21
C ILE A 34 -3.86 -22.80 0.85
N GLY A 35 -3.52 -22.50 2.10
CA GLY A 35 -3.47 -23.48 3.19
C GLY A 35 -4.83 -24.11 3.47
N PHE A 36 -5.87 -23.29 3.67
CA PHE A 36 -7.22 -23.81 3.90
C PHE A 36 -7.83 -24.39 2.63
N GLY A 37 -7.54 -23.83 1.44
CA GLY A 37 -7.98 -24.39 0.16
C GLY A 37 -7.44 -25.80 -0.09
N LEU A 38 -6.16 -26.04 0.20
CA LEU A 38 -5.54 -27.37 0.12
C LEU A 38 -6.10 -28.35 1.17
N ALA A 39 -6.52 -27.86 2.32
CA ALA A 39 -7.19 -28.66 3.34
C ALA A 39 -8.67 -28.97 3.01
N GLY A 40 -9.22 -28.43 1.91
CA GLY A 40 -10.63 -28.57 1.53
C GLY A 40 -11.58 -27.63 2.28
N GLU A 41 -11.03 -26.77 3.14
CA GLU A 41 -11.74 -25.86 4.05
C GLU A 41 -12.05 -24.52 3.37
N TRP A 42 -12.82 -24.55 2.27
CA TRP A 42 -13.05 -23.39 1.39
C TRP A 42 -13.70 -22.20 2.09
N ILE A 43 -14.52 -22.43 3.12
CA ILE A 43 -15.12 -21.34 3.92
C ILE A 43 -14.02 -20.58 4.66
N TYR A 44 -13.13 -21.29 5.35
CA TYR A 44 -12.00 -20.69 6.06
C TYR A 44 -11.00 -20.04 5.09
N ALA A 45 -10.81 -20.62 3.91
CA ALA A 45 -10.00 -20.04 2.85
C ALA A 45 -10.57 -18.69 2.38
N GLY A 46 -11.89 -18.62 2.16
CA GLY A 46 -12.59 -17.39 1.83
C GLY A 46 -12.53 -16.34 2.94
N ILE A 47 -12.71 -16.75 4.20
CA ILE A 47 -12.58 -15.86 5.36
C ILE A 47 -11.15 -15.32 5.46
N ALA A 48 -10.13 -16.16 5.32
CA ALA A 48 -8.74 -15.74 5.37
C ALA A 48 -8.39 -14.75 4.25
N PHE A 49 -8.90 -14.99 3.04
CA PHE A 49 -8.75 -14.06 1.92
C PHE A 49 -9.38 -12.69 2.23
N VAL A 50 -10.65 -12.66 2.63
CA VAL A 50 -11.37 -11.41 2.91
C VAL A 50 -10.75 -10.68 4.10
N ALA A 51 -10.48 -11.38 5.20
CA ALA A 51 -9.88 -10.79 6.39
C ALA A 51 -8.48 -10.23 6.09
N GLY A 52 -7.62 -11.01 5.43
CA GLY A 52 -6.28 -10.56 5.05
C GLY A 52 -6.29 -9.36 4.11
N TYR A 53 -7.23 -9.32 3.17
CA TYR A 53 -7.42 -8.18 2.27
C TYR A 53 -7.89 -6.93 3.03
N LEU A 54 -8.83 -7.07 3.97
CA LEU A 54 -9.29 -5.97 4.82
C LEU A 54 -8.17 -5.38 5.68
N LEU A 55 -7.27 -6.21 6.23
CA LEU A 55 -6.11 -5.71 6.99
C LEU A 55 -5.21 -4.82 6.11
N GLN A 56 -4.90 -5.25 4.89
CA GLN A 56 -4.09 -4.47 3.96
C GLN A 56 -4.78 -3.15 3.60
N PHE A 57 -6.09 -3.19 3.36
CA PHE A 57 -6.87 -2.00 3.02
C PHE A 57 -6.96 -1.01 4.20
N LEU A 58 -7.07 -1.52 5.43
CA LEU A 58 -7.08 -0.71 6.64
C LEU A 58 -5.73 0.00 6.86
N GLY A 59 -4.62 -0.66 6.52
CA GLY A 59 -3.30 -0.03 6.54
C GLY A 59 -3.21 1.18 5.62
N HIS A 60 -3.71 1.05 4.39
CA HIS A 60 -3.80 2.15 3.42
C HIS A 60 -4.74 3.26 3.88
N PHE A 61 -5.88 2.90 4.48
CA PHE A 61 -6.83 3.87 5.03
C PHE A 61 -6.21 4.70 6.16
N ILE A 62 -5.44 4.07 7.06
CA ILE A 62 -4.72 4.76 8.14
C ILE A 62 -3.64 5.69 7.58
N GLU A 63 -2.93 5.25 6.54
CA GLU A 63 -1.92 6.07 5.84
C GLU A 63 -2.54 7.16 4.96
N GLN A 64 -3.86 7.12 4.76
CA GLN A 64 -4.62 8.00 3.86
C GLN A 64 -4.10 7.99 2.42
N ASN A 65 -3.59 6.84 1.98
CA ASN A 65 -3.21 6.63 0.59
C ASN A 65 -4.07 5.54 -0.05
N ASP A 66 -4.13 5.55 -1.37
CA ASP A 66 -4.89 4.53 -2.10
C ASP A 66 -4.07 3.24 -2.20
N ALA A 67 -4.74 2.10 -2.03
CA ALA A 67 -4.16 0.80 -2.32
C ALA A 67 -3.71 0.74 -3.79
N GLY A 68 -2.64 -0.03 -4.07
CA GLY A 68 -2.08 -0.12 -5.42
C GLY A 68 -3.10 -0.52 -6.49
N GLU A 69 -4.01 -1.43 -6.15
CA GLU A 69 -5.10 -1.88 -7.03
C GLU A 69 -6.10 -0.75 -7.33
N LEU A 70 -6.47 0.04 -6.32
CA LEU A 70 -7.34 1.20 -6.50
C LEU A 70 -6.69 2.28 -7.35
N ILE A 71 -5.37 2.48 -7.21
CA ILE A 71 -4.63 3.42 -8.05
C ILE A 71 -4.65 2.97 -9.50
N LEU A 72 -4.44 1.67 -9.77
CA LEU A 72 -4.55 1.10 -11.11
C LEU A 72 -5.96 1.31 -11.69
N ILE A 73 -7.01 1.00 -10.92
CA ILE A 73 -8.40 1.18 -11.34
C ILE A 73 -8.72 2.67 -11.58
N LYS A 74 -8.38 3.56 -10.64
CA LYS A 74 -8.61 5.01 -10.77
C LYS A 74 -7.85 5.59 -11.96
N LYS A 75 -6.61 5.13 -12.19
CA LYS A 75 -5.80 5.53 -13.35
C LYS A 75 -6.43 5.07 -14.66
N LEU A 76 -6.96 3.85 -14.72
CA LEU A 76 -7.72 3.36 -15.87
C LEU A 76 -9.01 4.16 -16.10
N LEU A 77 -9.65 4.64 -15.03
CA LEU A 77 -10.87 5.45 -15.08
C LEU A 77 -10.60 6.97 -15.20
N GLY A 78 -9.33 7.41 -15.27
CA GLY A 78 -8.97 8.83 -15.30
C GLY A 78 -9.36 9.63 -14.05
N LYS A 79 -9.61 8.97 -12.91
CA LYS A 79 -9.97 9.61 -11.65
C LYS A 79 -8.74 10.02 -10.84
N PRO A 80 -8.83 11.12 -10.05
CA PRO A 80 -7.77 11.50 -9.13
C PRO A 80 -7.55 10.37 -8.10
N TYR A 81 -6.28 10.10 -7.81
CA TYR A 81 -5.86 9.07 -6.87
C TYR A 81 -4.74 9.61 -5.97
N THR A 82 -4.66 9.10 -4.75
CA THR A 82 -3.68 9.52 -3.76
C THR A 82 -2.58 8.48 -3.66
N GLU A 83 -1.43 8.81 -4.25
CA GLU A 83 -0.32 7.87 -4.43
C GLU A 83 0.55 7.71 -3.17
N PHE A 84 0.62 8.77 -2.35
CA PHE A 84 1.40 8.86 -1.11
C PHE A 84 0.53 9.48 -0.02
N GLY A 85 0.79 9.16 1.25
CA GLY A 85 0.09 9.79 2.37
C GLY A 85 0.40 11.29 2.48
N PRO A 86 -0.43 12.07 3.19
CA PRO A 86 -0.28 13.53 3.29
C PRO A 86 1.09 13.94 3.86
N ASP A 87 1.62 13.22 4.84
CA ASP A 87 2.93 13.50 5.43
C ASP A 87 4.08 13.30 4.44
N THR A 88 4.07 12.18 3.72
CA THR A 88 5.06 11.89 2.68
C THR A 88 4.97 12.91 1.55
N GLN A 89 3.75 13.26 1.12
CA GLN A 89 3.54 14.25 0.05
C GLN A 89 4.04 15.64 0.45
N ASN A 90 3.82 16.06 1.70
CA ASN A 90 4.34 17.34 2.21
C ASN A 90 5.87 17.39 2.19
N ARG A 91 6.56 16.30 2.58
CA ARG A 91 8.03 16.25 2.52
C ARG A 91 8.56 16.29 1.09
N LEU A 92 7.94 15.54 0.16
CA LEU A 92 8.35 15.57 -1.25
C LEU A 92 8.20 16.98 -1.87
N ASN A 93 7.12 17.70 -1.53
CA ASN A 93 6.93 19.08 -1.98
C ASN A 93 8.00 20.04 -1.40
N PHE A 94 8.34 19.88 -0.12
CA PHE A 94 9.38 20.68 0.54
C PHE A 94 10.75 20.48 -0.10
N ASP A 95 11.15 19.23 -0.33
CA ASP A 95 12.43 18.88 -0.95
C ASP A 95 12.54 19.42 -2.38
N GLN A 96 11.44 19.39 -3.15
CA GLN A 96 11.39 19.99 -4.48
C GLN A 96 11.55 21.52 -4.44
N SER A 97 10.90 22.19 -3.50
CA SER A 97 11.01 23.64 -3.32
C SER A 97 12.43 24.07 -2.97
N SER A 98 13.06 23.38 -2.00
CA SER A 98 14.45 23.63 -1.58
C SER A 98 15.43 23.48 -2.75
N LYS A 99 15.28 22.40 -3.54
CA LYS A 99 16.14 22.14 -4.71
C LYS A 99 15.98 23.20 -5.81
N LYS A 100 14.79 23.75 -5.98
CA LYS A 100 14.51 24.81 -6.96
C LYS A 100 15.10 26.15 -6.52
N SER A 101 15.10 26.43 -5.21
CA SER A 101 15.75 27.63 -4.64
C SER A 101 17.27 27.59 -4.87
N SER A 102 17.91 26.46 -4.56
CA SER A 102 19.37 26.31 -4.66
C SER A 102 19.93 26.38 -6.09
N CYS A 103 19.11 26.26 -7.13
CA CYS A 103 19.56 26.31 -8.53
C CYS A 103 19.38 27.71 -9.16
N ASN A 104 18.77 28.64 -8.43
CA ASN A 104 18.52 30.02 -8.88
C ASN A 104 19.50 31.04 -8.28
N ASP A 105 20.46 30.58 -7.46
CA ASP A 105 21.60 31.34 -6.90
C ASP A 105 22.89 31.05 -7.68
#